data_AF-A0A937M811-F1
#
_entry.id   AF-A0A937M811-F1
#
_cell.length_a   1.000
_cell.length_b   1.000
_cell.length_c   1.000
_cell.angle_alpha   90.00
_cell.angle_beta   90.00
_cell.angle_gamma   90.00
#
_symmetry.space_group_name_H-M   'P 1'
#
loop_
_entity.id
_entity.type
_entity.pdbx_description
1 polymer ?
#
loop_
_entity_poly.entity_id
_entity_poly.type
_entity_poly.pdbx_seq_one_letter_code
_entity_poly.pdbx_strand_id
1 'polypeptide(L)'
;MSLTMYSSSIPYFIRALNNLSAILKKGSDHADTHEIDPTILATARLFPDMFPLSRQVQIACDVSKGAASRISGIEAPSFEDTESSFDELQERIKKTIEFLESV
;
A
#
# COMPACT_ATOMS: atom_id res chain seq x y z
N MET A 1 -8.71 -22.76 -19.52
CA MET A 1 -7.62 -21.83 -19.17
C MET A 1 -6.93 -22.38 -17.94
N SER A 2 -5.65 -22.68 -18.02
CA SER A 2 -4.86 -23.05 -16.84
C SER A 2 -4.67 -21.81 -15.96
N LEU A 3 -4.94 -21.95 -14.68
CA LEU A 3 -4.64 -20.94 -13.68
C LEU A 3 -3.12 -20.78 -13.59
N THR A 4 -2.61 -19.57 -13.81
CA THR A 4 -1.17 -19.27 -13.65
C THR A 4 -0.94 -18.55 -12.33
N MET A 5 0.28 -18.63 -11.78
CA MET A 5 0.63 -17.87 -10.58
C MET A 5 0.47 -16.37 -10.81
N TYR A 6 0.82 -15.88 -12.00
CA TYR A 6 0.59 -14.48 -12.39
C TYR A 6 -0.90 -14.11 -12.31
N SER A 7 -1.76 -14.84 -13.04
CA SER A 7 -3.21 -14.54 -13.09
C SER A 7 -3.92 -14.68 -11.74
N SER A 8 -3.32 -15.42 -10.80
CA SER A 8 -3.83 -15.60 -9.43
C SER A 8 -3.29 -14.58 -8.42
N SER A 9 -2.29 -13.76 -8.78
CA SER A 9 -1.58 -12.89 -7.83
C SER A 9 -1.52 -11.43 -8.30
N ILE A 10 -0.71 -11.10 -9.31
CA ILE A 10 -0.39 -9.72 -9.72
C ILE A 10 -1.65 -8.86 -9.94
N PRO A 11 -2.65 -9.28 -10.74
CA PRO A 11 -3.86 -8.48 -10.94
C PRO A 11 -4.68 -8.29 -9.65
N TYR A 12 -4.62 -9.25 -8.73
CA TYR A 12 -5.30 -9.15 -7.44
C TYR A 12 -4.60 -8.13 -6.54
N PHE A 13 -3.27 -8.16 -6.44
CA PHE A 13 -2.49 -7.20 -5.66
C PHE A 13 -2.70 -5.78 -6.17
N ILE A 14 -2.64 -5.56 -7.49
CA ILE A 14 -2.91 -4.25 -8.10
C ILE A 14 -4.31 -3.75 -7.73
N ARG A 15 -5.33 -4.61 -7.84
CA ARG A 15 -6.70 -4.22 -7.47
C ARG A 15 -6.82 -3.88 -5.98
N ALA A 16 -6.21 -4.67 -5.10
CA ALA A 16 -6.26 -4.43 -3.66
C ALA A 16 -5.56 -3.12 -3.28
N LEU A 17 -4.41 -2.82 -3.88
CA LEU A 17 -3.67 -1.58 -3.68
C LEU A 17 -4.43 -0.35 -4.21
N ASN A 18 -5.09 -0.46 -5.37
CA ASN A 18 -5.98 0.60 -5.86
C ASN A 18 -7.16 0.87 -4.91
N ASN A 19 -7.76 -0.19 -4.35
CA ASN A 19 -8.81 -0.04 -3.34
C ASN A 19 -8.28 0.63 -2.07
N LEU A 20 -7.07 0.27 -1.62
CA LEU A 20 -6.42 0.90 -0.47
C LEU A 20 -6.16 2.39 -0.73
N SER A 21 -5.62 2.74 -1.90
CA SER A 21 -5.44 4.14 -2.33
C SER A 21 -6.75 4.94 -2.27
N ALA A 22 -7.85 4.36 -2.76
CA ALA A 22 -9.17 5.00 -2.70
C ALA A 22 -9.68 5.17 -1.26
N ILE A 23 -9.42 4.21 -0.37
CA ILE A 23 -9.76 4.31 1.06
C ILE A 23 -8.96 5.42 1.74
N LEU A 24 -7.65 5.48 1.48
CA LEU A 24 -6.77 6.51 2.04
C LEU A 24 -7.20 7.90 1.58
N LYS A 25 -7.59 8.06 0.30
CA LYS A 25 -8.13 9.32 -0.21
C LYS A 25 -9.37 9.76 0.57
N LYS A 26 -10.33 8.84 0.79
CA LYS A 26 -11.51 9.13 1.63
C LYS A 26 -11.14 9.49 3.06
N GLY A 27 -10.09 8.89 3.61
CA GLY A 27 -9.54 9.25 4.93
C GLY A 27 -9.03 10.67 4.97
N SER A 28 -8.27 11.10 3.95
CA SER A 28 -7.80 12.48 3.80
C SER A 28 -8.97 13.45 3.65
N ASP A 29 -9.90 13.18 2.71
CA ASP A 29 -11.08 14.03 2.48
C ASP A 29 -11.92 14.17 3.77
N HIS A 30 -12.02 13.10 4.56
CA HIS A 30 -12.72 13.12 5.86
C HIS A 30 -12.00 13.99 6.89
N ALA A 31 -10.67 13.91 6.97
CA ALA A 31 -9.87 14.74 7.87
C ALA A 31 -10.04 16.23 7.53
N ASP A 32 -9.94 16.57 6.24
CA ASP A 32 -10.11 17.94 5.74
C ASP A 32 -11.51 18.49 6.06
N THR A 33 -12.55 17.68 5.85
CA THR A 33 -13.95 18.09 6.11
C THR A 33 -14.23 18.35 7.60
N HIS A 34 -13.49 17.70 8.50
CA HIS A 34 -13.71 17.79 9.95
C HIS A 34 -12.62 18.59 10.67
N GLU A 35 -11.74 19.29 9.93
CA GLU A 35 -10.62 20.06 10.50
C GLU A 35 -9.71 19.21 11.39
N ILE A 36 -9.56 17.92 11.06
CA ILE A 36 -8.67 16.99 11.75
C ILE A 36 -7.32 17.04 11.03
N ASP A 37 -6.23 17.16 11.78
CA ASP A 37 -4.89 16.98 11.22
C ASP A 37 -4.78 15.56 10.62
N PRO A 38 -4.54 15.41 9.30
CA PRO A 38 -4.48 14.10 8.65
C PRO A 38 -3.43 13.16 9.26
N THR A 39 -2.39 13.70 9.90
CA THR A 39 -1.37 12.90 10.58
C THR A 39 -1.94 12.09 11.75
N ILE A 40 -3.04 12.56 12.37
CA ILE A 40 -3.75 11.81 13.42
C ILE A 40 -4.30 10.49 12.86
N LEU A 41 -4.90 10.52 11.67
CA LEU A 41 -5.42 9.30 11.04
C LEU A 41 -4.28 8.41 10.52
N ALA A 42 -3.21 9.00 9.97
CA ALA A 42 -2.05 8.24 9.50
C ALA A 42 -1.33 7.50 10.64
N THR A 43 -1.31 8.08 11.85
CA THR A 43 -0.68 7.49 13.04
C THR A 43 -1.65 6.68 13.92
N ALA A 44 -2.94 6.68 13.60
CA ALA A 44 -3.96 5.94 14.34
C ALA A 44 -3.70 4.43 14.35
N ARG A 45 -4.09 3.80 15.47
CA ARG A 45 -3.95 2.36 15.73
C ARG A 45 -5.28 1.80 16.26
N LEU A 46 -5.55 0.53 15.97
CA LEU A 46 -6.73 -0.16 16.50
C LEU A 46 -6.56 -0.62 17.95
N PHE A 47 -5.32 -0.92 18.35
CA PHE A 47 -4.96 -1.32 19.71
C PHE A 47 -3.54 -0.82 20.04
N PRO A 48 -3.18 -0.57 21.31
CA PRO A 48 -1.89 0.03 21.67
C PRO A 48 -0.64 -0.70 21.15
N ASP A 49 -0.66 -2.03 21.07
CA ASP A 49 0.47 -2.85 20.59
C ASP A 49 0.47 -3.08 19.07
N MET A 50 -0.54 -2.61 18.35
CA MET A 50 -0.62 -2.74 16.89
C MET A 50 0.16 -1.64 16.19
N PHE A 51 0.62 -1.94 14.98
CA PHE A 51 1.22 -0.94 14.09
C PHE A 51 0.18 0.10 13.64
N PRO A 52 0.62 1.37 13.44
CA PRO A 52 -0.23 2.45 12.94
C PRO A 52 -0.61 2.25 11.48
N LEU A 53 -1.63 2.98 11.02
CA LEU A 53 -2.11 2.93 9.63
C LEU A 53 -0.98 3.10 8.62
N SER A 54 -0.08 4.07 8.81
CA SER A 54 1.08 4.27 7.91
C SER A 54 1.88 2.98 7.73
N ARG A 55 2.26 2.33 8.84
CA ARG A 55 3.00 1.07 8.82
C ARG A 55 2.20 -0.08 8.19
N GLN A 56 0.89 -0.13 8.37
CA GLN A 56 0.04 -1.14 7.71
C GLN A 56 0.08 -0.98 6.17
N VAL A 57 0.05 0.26 5.66
CA VAL A 57 0.17 0.54 4.23
C VAL A 57 1.54 0.15 3.70
N GLN A 58 2.61 0.45 4.45
CA GLN A 58 3.97 0.05 4.10
C GLN A 58 4.08 -1.48 3.96
N ILE A 59 3.57 -2.22 4.96
CA ILE A 59 3.55 -3.69 4.96
C ILE A 59 2.74 -4.24 3.79
N ALA A 60 1.57 -3.67 3.48
CA ALA A 60 0.76 -4.11 2.35
C ALA A 60 1.51 -3.96 1.00
N CYS A 61 2.25 -2.86 0.83
CA CYS A 61 3.09 -2.65 -0.33
C CYS A 61 4.25 -3.65 -0.39
N ASP A 62 4.94 -3.86 0.74
CA ASP A 62 6.09 -4.77 0.84
C ASP A 62 5.74 -6.23 0.61
N VAL A 63 4.61 -6.67 1.14
CA VAL A 63 4.09 -8.02 0.90
C VAL A 63 3.77 -8.21 -0.58
N SER A 64 3.14 -7.22 -1.22
CA SER A 64 2.78 -7.29 -2.64
C SER A 64 4.02 -7.36 -3.54
N LYS A 65 4.97 -6.42 -3.39
CA LYS A 65 6.21 -6.43 -4.19
C LYS A 65 7.10 -7.64 -3.88
N GLY A 66 7.16 -8.06 -2.61
CA GLY A 66 7.95 -9.22 -2.20
C GLY A 66 7.39 -10.53 -2.73
N ALA A 67 6.06 -10.68 -2.79
CA ALA A 67 5.43 -11.83 -3.42
C ALA A 67 5.72 -11.86 -4.93
N ALA A 68 5.54 -10.73 -5.63
CA ALA A 68 5.82 -10.61 -7.05
C ALA A 68 7.28 -10.96 -7.39
N SER A 69 8.22 -10.36 -6.65
CA SER A 69 9.67 -10.60 -6.79
C SER A 69 10.05 -12.07 -6.62
N ARG A 70 9.53 -12.75 -5.59
CA ARG A 70 9.83 -14.17 -5.35
C ARG A 70 9.25 -15.09 -6.43
N ILE A 71 8.09 -14.74 -6.99
CA ILE A 71 7.43 -15.54 -8.02
C ILE A 71 8.11 -15.36 -9.38
N SER A 72 8.56 -14.14 -9.71
CA SER A 72 9.18 -13.83 -11.01
C SER A 72 10.70 -13.97 -11.04
N GLY A 73 11.36 -14.01 -9.87
CA GLY A 73 12.82 -13.96 -9.76
C GLY A 73 13.42 -12.57 -10.03
N ILE A 74 12.58 -11.55 -10.20
CA ILE A 74 13.00 -10.15 -10.38
C ILE A 74 13.24 -9.54 -9.00
N GLU A 75 14.35 -8.83 -8.80
CA GLU A 75 14.64 -8.17 -7.53
C GLU A 75 13.64 -7.03 -7.24
N ALA A 76 13.05 -7.03 -6.05
CA ALA A 76 12.13 -5.96 -5.65
C ALA A 76 12.90 -4.66 -5.33
N PRO A 77 12.39 -3.48 -5.72
CA PRO A 77 12.97 -2.22 -5.30
C PRO A 77 12.86 -2.05 -3.78
N SER A 78 13.92 -1.50 -3.17
CA SER A 78 13.92 -1.11 -1.76
C SER A 78 13.19 0.22 -1.59
N PHE A 79 12.27 0.29 -0.63
CA PHE A 79 11.57 1.51 -0.25
C PHE A 79 11.87 1.76 1.22
N GLU A 80 12.33 2.96 1.57
CA GLU A 80 12.54 3.33 2.96
C GLU A 80 11.19 3.58 3.64
N ASP A 81 11.05 3.14 4.88
CA ASP A 81 9.79 3.21 5.65
C ASP A 81 9.62 4.56 6.38
N THR A 82 9.83 5.66 5.66
CA THR A 82 9.86 7.02 6.21
C THR A 82 8.57 7.79 6.02
N GLU A 83 7.57 7.22 5.34
CA GLU A 83 6.32 7.90 5.02
C GLU A 83 5.50 8.21 6.28
N SER A 84 5.06 9.47 6.38
CA SER A 84 4.36 10.04 7.53
C SER A 84 3.05 10.75 7.16
N SER A 85 2.81 10.99 5.87
CA SER A 85 1.63 11.68 5.35
C SER A 85 0.81 10.82 4.37
N PHE A 86 -0.46 11.19 4.15
CA PHE A 86 -1.30 10.52 3.15
C PHE A 86 -0.68 10.58 1.75
N ASP A 87 -0.10 11.72 1.35
CA ASP A 87 0.52 11.88 0.03
C ASP A 87 1.72 10.95 -0.17
N GLU A 88 2.59 10.81 0.83
CA GLU A 88 3.73 9.88 0.78
C GLU A 88 3.25 8.42 0.70
N LEU A 89 2.19 8.07 1.43
CA LEU A 89 1.59 6.74 1.37
C LEU A 89 0.95 6.45 0.00
N GLN A 90 0.31 7.45 -0.62
CA GLN A 90 -0.21 7.33 -2.00
C GLN A 90 0.91 7.10 -3.00
N GLU A 91 2.02 7.85 -2.88
CA GLU A 91 3.18 7.69 -3.75
C GLU A 91 3.82 6.31 -3.59
N ARG A 92 3.90 5.77 -2.36
CA ARG A 92 4.38 4.40 -2.13
C ARG A 92 3.48 3.36 -2.80
N ILE A 93 2.16 3.50 -2.68
CA ILE A 93 1.21 2.60 -3.34
C ILE A 93 1.40 2.65 -4.85
N LYS A 94 1.51 3.85 -5.42
CA LYS A 94 1.73 4.06 -6.85
C LYS A 94 3.00 3.39 -7.35
N LYS A 95 4.15 3.65 -6.70
CA LYS A 95 5.44 2.99 -7.03
C LYS A 95 5.36 1.46 -6.94
N THR A 96 4.59 0.95 -5.98
CA THR A 96 4.39 -0.49 -5.84
C THR A 96 3.57 -1.05 -6.99
N ILE A 97 2.50 -0.37 -7.40
CA ILE A 97 1.69 -0.76 -8.57
C ILE A 97 2.54 -0.73 -9.85
N GLU A 98 3.31 0.33 -10.07
CA GLU A 98 4.21 0.44 -11.23
C GLU A 98 5.22 -0.72 -11.29
N PHE A 99 5.79 -1.12 -10.16
CA PHE A 99 6.63 -2.31 -10.09
C PHE A 99 5.86 -3.59 -10.43
N LEU A 100 4.67 -3.79 -9.88
CA LEU A 100 3.84 -4.97 -10.15
C LEU A 100 3.45 -5.09 -11.62
N GLU A 101 3.22 -3.97 -12.32
CA GLU A 101 2.91 -3.93 -13.74
C GLU A 101 4.12 -4.24 -14.64
N SER A 102 5.33 -4.12 -14.12
CA SER A 102 6.57 -4.44 -14.83
C SER A 102 6.98 -5.92 -14.79
N VAL A 103 6.32 -6.73 -13.94
CA VAL A 103 6.58 -8.16 -13.72
C VAL A 103 5.83 -9.01 -14.73
#